data_AF-A0A4U0VLZ0-F1
#
_entry.id   AF-A0A4U0VLZ0-F1
#
_cell.length_a   1.000
_cell.length_b   1.000
_cell.length_c   1.000
_cell.angle_alpha   90.00
_cell.angle_beta   90.00
_cell.angle_gamma   90.00
#
_symmetry.space_group_name_H-M   'P 1'
#
loop_
_entity.id
_entity.type
_entity.pdbx_description
1 polymer ?
#
loop_
_entity_poly.entity_id
_entity_poly.type
_entity_poly.pdbx_seq_one_letter_code
_entity_poly.pdbx_strand_id
1 'polypeptide(L)'
;MAERLVVFADQTAASNDASTSSSSYQLLALPPALLTQLVASTSTLTSTAAPFEIRGDGTDSAVLVTESQTYSLRGVQNSNSLCVCTGSSSSSAAASNGSSRKRWFGARDSAAFDGEEDPEGCQDELAPKRKRDEPRIEIETVLHETLELVPAVARLEKLEGLLRGTEYTGGDAPESGEGKFKQPFTFDTLRSRLPASDAEIRQALSRHRVVTTYQGFLRPLPPAYLLQLLPAVLSALPLPARLAHPERQQPLKGKNKASSPQVSGPLRVDADEQDLLDALDAVECGDEEIARQLLEFFGTRDESGKRSKWDLDALAVVKELGIVLLAQGGFGQQPAGPFLDKWKSLAGGFAPVCELSLLVGLHLFRPAPISSVQYLPPSRLAPDPATRFSELFALQPRWLEGEMSLFVDDLTGGDKKKRDALVLKFVRKVKEREVVYWTARNLWG
;
A
#
# COMPACT_ATOMS: atom_id res chain seq x y z
N MET A 1 -54.47 -14.26 -20.07
CA MET A 1 -53.94 -13.29 -19.09
C MET A 1 -52.49 -13.65 -18.84
N ALA A 2 -51.54 -12.76 -19.17
CA ALA A 2 -50.13 -12.99 -18.88
C ALA A 2 -49.92 -12.89 -17.37
N GLU A 3 -49.77 -14.03 -16.68
CA GLU A 3 -49.36 -14.05 -15.27
C GLU A 3 -47.98 -13.39 -15.19
N ARG A 4 -47.85 -12.38 -14.34
CA ARG A 4 -46.59 -11.65 -14.14
C ARG A 4 -45.56 -12.62 -13.55
N LEU A 5 -44.57 -13.00 -14.37
CA LEU A 5 -43.42 -13.83 -13.97
C LEU A 5 -42.48 -13.17 -12.94
N VAL A 6 -42.75 -11.91 -12.58
CA VAL A 6 -41.93 -11.08 -11.71
C VAL A 6 -42.79 -10.60 -10.55
N VAL A 7 -42.43 -11.02 -9.34
CA VAL A 7 -43.10 -10.68 -8.08
C VAL A 7 -42.10 -9.98 -7.18
N PHE A 8 -42.47 -8.85 -6.57
CA PHE A 8 -41.66 -8.24 -5.52
C PHE A 8 -41.86 -9.03 -4.23
N ALA A 9 -40.79 -9.33 -3.49
CA ALA A 9 -40.94 -9.89 -2.15
C ALA A 9 -41.76 -8.90 -1.29
N ASP A 10 -42.99 -9.26 -0.94
CA ASP A 10 -43.86 -8.42 -0.12
C ASP A 10 -43.20 -8.18 1.24
N GLN A 11 -42.92 -6.91 1.56
CA GLN A 11 -42.52 -6.46 2.90
C GLN A 11 -43.68 -6.50 3.92
N THR A 12 -44.82 -7.10 3.59
CA THR A 12 -46.02 -7.15 4.45
C THR A 12 -46.23 -8.53 5.06
N ALA A 13 -45.28 -8.96 5.90
CA ALA A 13 -45.53 -9.95 6.94
C ALA A 13 -44.67 -9.61 8.16
N ALA A 14 -44.97 -8.47 8.80
CA ALA A 14 -44.59 -8.24 10.18
C ALA A 14 -45.40 -9.19 11.07
N SER A 15 -44.98 -10.45 11.15
CA SER A 15 -45.43 -11.40 12.15
C SER A 15 -44.23 -12.18 12.68
N ASN A 16 -43.65 -11.67 13.76
CA ASN A 16 -43.13 -12.41 14.92
C ASN A 16 -42.51 -13.81 14.69
N ASP A 17 -41.59 -13.97 13.73
CA ASP A 17 -40.67 -15.11 13.71
C ASP A 17 -39.24 -14.64 13.45
N ALA A 18 -38.41 -14.76 14.49
CA ALA A 18 -37.06 -14.23 14.59
C ALA A 18 -36.02 -15.12 13.85
N SER A 19 -36.21 -15.37 12.55
CA SER A 19 -35.30 -16.23 11.78
C SER A 19 -35.12 -15.89 10.28
N THR A 20 -35.62 -14.74 9.79
CA THR A 20 -35.27 -14.25 8.45
C THR A 20 -34.23 -13.14 8.55
N SER A 21 -32.96 -13.50 8.40
CA SER A 21 -31.88 -12.54 8.17
C SER A 21 -32.23 -11.71 6.93
N SER A 22 -32.55 -10.42 7.09
CA SER A 22 -32.76 -9.53 5.96
C SER A 22 -31.43 -9.37 5.22
N SER A 23 -31.25 -10.13 4.14
CA SER A 23 -30.06 -10.08 3.31
C SER A 23 -29.85 -8.67 2.75
N SER A 24 -28.83 -7.95 3.20
CA SER A 24 -28.46 -6.66 2.64
C SER A 24 -27.50 -6.89 1.47
N TYR A 25 -27.95 -6.60 0.25
CA TYR A 25 -27.12 -6.73 -0.94
C TYR A 25 -26.52 -5.37 -1.34
N GLN A 26 -25.27 -5.39 -1.77
CA GLN A 26 -24.62 -4.27 -2.44
C GLN A 26 -23.81 -4.79 -3.64
N LEU A 27 -23.73 -3.98 -4.69
CA LEU A 27 -22.92 -4.30 -5.87
C LEU A 27 -21.52 -3.72 -5.72
N LEU A 28 -20.52 -4.57 -5.91
CA LEU A 28 -19.11 -4.18 -5.95
C LEU A 28 -18.53 -4.50 -7.32
N ALA A 29 -18.08 -3.46 -8.03
CA ALA A 29 -17.39 -3.57 -9.30
C ALA A 29 -15.92 -3.97 -9.06
N LEU A 30 -15.58 -5.21 -9.42
CA LEU A 30 -14.23 -5.74 -9.29
C LEU A 30 -13.43 -5.55 -10.60
N PRO A 31 -12.23 -4.94 -10.55
CA PRO A 31 -11.29 -4.96 -11.66
C PRO A 31 -10.93 -6.41 -12.07
N PRO A 32 -10.64 -6.67 -13.36
CA PRO A 32 -10.34 -8.02 -13.86
C PRO A 32 -9.21 -8.73 -13.09
N ALA A 33 -8.18 -7.98 -12.67
CA ALA A 33 -7.06 -8.52 -11.91
C ALA A 33 -7.49 -9.10 -10.54
N LEU A 34 -8.39 -8.40 -9.83
CA LEU A 34 -8.91 -8.87 -8.54
C LEU A 34 -9.89 -10.02 -8.73
N LEU A 35 -10.66 -10.02 -9.81
CA LEU A 35 -11.56 -11.13 -10.13
C LEU A 35 -10.78 -12.42 -10.39
N THR A 36 -9.66 -12.36 -11.11
CA THR A 36 -8.78 -13.52 -11.31
C THR A 36 -8.23 -14.04 -9.98
N GLN A 37 -7.81 -13.15 -9.07
CA GLN A 37 -7.34 -13.53 -7.73
C GLN A 37 -8.46 -14.20 -6.92
N LEU A 38 -9.67 -13.63 -6.92
CA LEU A 38 -10.82 -14.22 -6.23
C LEU A 38 -11.10 -15.65 -6.70
N VAL A 39 -11.17 -15.84 -8.02
CA VAL A 39 -11.47 -17.13 -8.64
C VAL A 39 -10.35 -18.15 -8.35
N ALA A 40 -9.09 -17.71 -8.41
CA ALA A 40 -7.95 -18.56 -8.07
C ALA A 40 -7.99 -19.02 -6.59
N SER A 41 -8.25 -18.09 -5.66
CA SER A 41 -8.32 -18.39 -4.22
C SER A 41 -9.49 -19.31 -3.86
N THR A 42 -10.63 -19.22 -4.57
CA THR A 42 -11.76 -20.15 -4.35
C THR A 42 -11.47 -21.58 -4.78
N SER A 43 -10.46 -21.81 -5.63
CA SER A 43 -10.06 -23.14 -6.08
C SER A 43 -9.11 -23.84 -5.09
N THR A 44 -8.42 -23.07 -4.24
CA THR A 44 -7.48 -23.56 -3.24
C THR A 44 -8.12 -23.54 -1.84
N LEU A 45 -8.88 -24.58 -1.52
CA LEU A 45 -9.61 -24.78 -0.25
C LEU A 45 -8.73 -24.93 1.01
N THR A 46 -7.42 -24.60 0.95
CA THR A 46 -6.44 -24.87 2.03
C THR A 46 -5.89 -23.62 2.72
N SER A 47 -6.17 -22.40 2.23
CA SER A 47 -5.74 -21.17 2.91
C SER A 47 -6.86 -20.61 3.78
N THR A 48 -6.62 -20.49 5.08
CA THR A 48 -7.54 -19.91 6.07
C THR A 48 -7.66 -18.39 5.98
N ALA A 49 -6.87 -17.72 5.13
CA ALA A 49 -6.92 -16.28 4.94
C ALA A 49 -7.87 -15.91 3.79
N ALA A 50 -8.85 -15.05 4.07
CA ALA A 50 -9.69 -14.47 3.04
C ALA A 50 -8.82 -13.62 2.08
N PRO A 51 -8.96 -13.77 0.74
CA PRO A 51 -8.10 -13.08 -0.22
C PRO A 51 -8.30 -11.57 -0.22
N PHE A 52 -9.47 -11.11 0.22
CA PHE A 52 -9.80 -9.70 0.37
C PHE A 52 -10.42 -9.43 1.73
N GLU A 53 -10.05 -8.30 2.31
CA GLU A 53 -10.56 -7.84 3.59
C GLU A 53 -10.97 -6.37 3.46
N ILE A 54 -12.12 -6.00 4.01
CA ILE A 54 -12.51 -4.59 4.13
C ILE A 54 -12.00 -4.11 5.47
N ARG A 55 -11.15 -3.07 5.45
CA ARG A 55 -10.55 -2.46 6.63
C ARG A 55 -10.95 -1.01 6.76
N GLY A 56 -11.03 -0.53 7.99
CA GLY A 56 -11.36 0.85 8.31
C GLY A 56 -11.85 0.96 9.75
N ASP A 57 -11.40 1.99 10.44
CA ASP A 57 -11.98 2.36 11.73
C ASP A 57 -13.32 3.07 11.51
N GLY A 58 -14.19 3.15 12.52
CA GLY A 58 -15.51 3.80 12.41
C GLY A 58 -15.45 5.29 12.07
N THR A 59 -14.27 5.90 12.13
CA THR A 59 -13.99 7.29 11.77
C THR A 59 -13.44 7.46 10.34
N ASP A 60 -12.97 6.37 9.71
CA ASP A 60 -12.30 6.41 8.43
C ASP A 60 -13.18 5.87 7.30
N SER A 61 -12.85 6.25 6.06
CA SER A 61 -13.43 5.63 4.88
C SER A 61 -12.94 4.19 4.75
N ALA A 62 -13.87 3.24 4.64
CA ALA A 62 -13.56 1.84 4.41
C ALA A 62 -12.73 1.64 3.12
N VAL A 63 -11.74 0.77 3.20
CA VAL A 63 -10.87 0.38 2.08
C VAL A 63 -10.92 -1.13 1.89
N LEU A 64 -10.88 -1.57 0.65
CA LEU A 64 -10.66 -2.97 0.31
C LEU A 64 -9.17 -3.23 0.22
N VAL A 65 -8.71 -4.26 0.89
CA VAL A 65 -7.30 -4.60 1.02
C VAL A 65 -7.04 -5.96 0.39
N THR A 66 -6.00 -6.03 -0.42
CA THR A 66 -5.38 -7.29 -0.87
C THR A 66 -4.13 -7.57 -0.05
N GLU A 67 -3.42 -8.66 -0.32
CA GLU A 67 -2.14 -8.94 0.34
C GLU A 67 -1.09 -7.83 0.13
N SER A 68 -1.17 -7.09 -0.99
CA SER A 68 -0.11 -6.17 -1.43
C SER A 68 -0.56 -4.73 -1.70
N GLN A 69 -1.86 -4.47 -1.84
CA GLN A 69 -2.37 -3.17 -2.28
C GLN A 69 -3.68 -2.79 -1.60
N THR A 70 -3.87 -1.49 -1.44
CA THR A 70 -5.11 -0.90 -0.91
C THR A 70 -5.96 -0.24 -2.01
N TYR A 71 -7.27 -0.46 -1.94
CA TYR A 71 -8.27 0.10 -2.84
C TYR A 71 -9.30 0.90 -2.04
N SER A 72 -9.54 2.15 -2.43
CA SER A 72 -10.65 2.94 -1.90
C SER A 72 -11.97 2.54 -2.54
N LEU A 73 -13.02 2.47 -1.72
CA LEU A 73 -14.39 2.20 -2.15
C LEU A 73 -15.08 3.53 -2.51
N ARG A 74 -15.61 3.63 -3.73
CA ARG A 74 -16.34 4.79 -4.20
C ARG A 74 -17.76 4.40 -4.61
N GLY A 75 -18.75 5.02 -3.97
CA GLY A 75 -20.15 4.89 -4.38
C GLY A 75 -20.45 5.65 -5.68
N VAL A 76 -21.01 4.95 -6.65
CA VAL A 76 -21.54 5.54 -7.89
C VAL A 76 -23.04 5.31 -7.94
N GLN A 77 -23.78 6.42 -7.99
CA GLN A 77 -25.23 6.40 -8.09
C GLN A 77 -25.65 6.07 -9.52
N ASN A 78 -26.53 5.08 -9.65
CA ASN A 78 -27.08 4.64 -10.93
C ASN A 78 -28.44 5.28 -11.16
N SER A 79 -28.64 5.87 -12.34
CA SER A 79 -29.95 6.39 -12.75
C SER A 79 -30.96 5.27 -13.07
N ASN A 80 -30.47 4.03 -13.21
CA ASN A 80 -31.28 2.86 -13.51
C ASN A 80 -31.51 2.03 -12.24
N SER A 81 -32.70 1.42 -12.13
CA SER A 81 -33.01 0.46 -11.07
C SER A 81 -32.44 -0.92 -11.41
N LEU A 82 -31.50 -1.42 -10.60
CA LEU A 82 -30.96 -2.78 -10.73
C LEU A 82 -31.67 -3.71 -9.74
N CYS A 83 -32.44 -4.67 -10.23
CA CYS A 83 -33.13 -5.63 -9.37
C CYS A 83 -32.25 -6.87 -9.12
N VAL A 84 -31.98 -7.19 -7.86
CA VAL A 84 -31.45 -8.50 -7.46
C VAL A 84 -32.61 -9.45 -7.35
N CYS A 85 -32.59 -10.51 -8.15
CA CYS A 85 -33.66 -11.48 -8.19
C CYS A 85 -33.15 -12.87 -7.81
N THR A 86 -33.93 -13.61 -7.03
CA THR A 86 -33.73 -15.03 -6.81
C THR A 86 -34.78 -15.84 -7.56
N GLY A 87 -34.36 -17.00 -8.07
CA GLY A 87 -35.27 -17.93 -8.71
C GLY A 87 -35.87 -18.83 -7.65
N SER A 88 -37.18 -18.77 -7.42
CA SER A 88 -37.83 -19.70 -6.51
C SER A 88 -38.00 -21.04 -7.24
N SER A 89 -37.15 -22.01 -6.91
CA SER A 89 -37.50 -23.41 -7.18
C SER A 89 -38.36 -23.86 -6.04
N SER A 90 -39.64 -24.16 -6.30
CA SER A 90 -40.53 -24.76 -5.32
C SER A 90 -39.81 -25.95 -4.67
N SER A 91 -39.51 -25.80 -3.39
CA SER A 91 -38.79 -26.77 -2.57
C SER A 91 -39.71 -27.96 -2.27
N SER A 92 -39.94 -28.81 -3.28
CA SER A 92 -40.51 -30.15 -3.11
C SER A 92 -40.27 -31.03 -4.34
N ALA A 93 -39.02 -31.24 -4.74
CA ALA A 93 -38.66 -32.41 -5.52
C ALA A 93 -37.20 -32.80 -5.25
N ALA A 94 -37.05 -34.03 -4.80
CA ALA A 94 -35.84 -34.65 -4.29
C ALA A 94 -34.60 -34.46 -5.19
N ALA A 95 -33.46 -34.43 -4.50
CA ALA A 95 -32.11 -34.57 -5.02
C ALA A 95 -32.04 -35.53 -6.22
N SER A 96 -31.58 -35.02 -7.37
CA SER A 96 -30.79 -35.83 -8.28
C SER A 96 -29.66 -34.97 -8.84
N ASN A 97 -28.45 -35.50 -8.68
CA ASN A 97 -27.19 -34.97 -9.16
C ASN A 97 -27.22 -34.77 -10.67
N GLY A 98 -26.85 -33.57 -11.13
CA GLY A 98 -26.66 -33.31 -12.55
C GLY A 98 -26.38 -31.84 -12.82
N SER A 99 -25.10 -31.50 -12.98
CA SER A 99 -24.65 -30.19 -13.47
C SER A 99 -25.30 -29.90 -14.83
N SER A 100 -26.28 -29.01 -14.85
CA SER A 100 -26.86 -28.46 -16.07
C SER A 100 -27.20 -27.01 -15.81
N ARG A 101 -26.46 -26.10 -16.47
CA ARG A 101 -26.66 -24.65 -16.43
C ARG A 101 -28.13 -24.36 -16.79
N LYS A 102 -28.94 -24.01 -15.78
CA LYS A 102 -30.35 -23.64 -15.95
C LYS A 102 -30.46 -22.41 -16.87
N ARG A 103 -31.21 -22.52 -17.96
CA ARG A 103 -31.54 -21.41 -18.88
C ARG A 103 -32.72 -20.63 -18.29
N TRP A 104 -32.49 -19.37 -17.92
CA TRP A 104 -33.48 -18.47 -17.31
C TRP A 104 -34.38 -17.78 -18.34
N PHE A 105 -33.90 -17.65 -19.58
CA PHE A 105 -34.65 -17.04 -20.68
C PHE A 105 -35.06 -18.13 -21.67
N GLY A 106 -36.35 -18.45 -21.70
CA GLY A 106 -36.93 -19.32 -22.73
C GLY A 106 -36.78 -18.66 -24.09
N ALA A 107 -35.85 -19.16 -24.91
CA ALA A 107 -35.93 -18.93 -26.35
C ALA A 107 -37.19 -19.65 -26.82
N ARG A 108 -38.21 -18.91 -27.24
CA ARG A 108 -39.30 -19.44 -28.06
C ARG A 108 -38.67 -19.86 -29.37
N ASP A 109 -38.30 -21.13 -29.49
CA ASP A 109 -38.03 -21.72 -30.80
C ASP A 109 -39.31 -21.62 -31.61
N SER A 110 -39.27 -20.79 -32.64
CA SER A 110 -40.25 -20.73 -33.71
C SER A 110 -40.17 -22.04 -34.50
N ALA A 111 -41.06 -22.98 -34.21
CA ALA A 111 -41.24 -24.17 -35.01
C ALA A 111 -42.74 -24.42 -35.25
N ALA A 112 -43.13 -24.19 -36.50
CA ALA A 112 -44.26 -24.76 -37.24
C ALA A 112 -45.62 -24.80 -36.53
N PHE A 113 -46.47 -23.83 -36.87
CA PHE A 113 -47.92 -23.99 -36.82
C PHE A 113 -48.39 -24.18 -38.27
N ASP A 114 -48.51 -25.44 -38.68
CA ASP A 114 -49.30 -25.79 -39.87
C ASP A 114 -50.74 -25.92 -39.40
N GLY A 115 -51.61 -25.11 -40.00
CA GLY A 115 -53.03 -25.10 -39.71
C GLY A 115 -53.73 -26.13 -40.57
N GLU A 116 -54.40 -27.09 -39.94
CA GLU A 116 -55.54 -27.76 -40.54
C GLU A 116 -56.61 -27.89 -39.45
N GLU A 117 -57.70 -27.16 -39.66
CA GLU A 117 -58.95 -27.31 -38.94
C GLU A 117 -59.66 -28.56 -39.48
N ASP A 118 -60.19 -29.40 -38.59
CA ASP A 118 -61.48 -30.05 -38.83
C ASP A 118 -62.20 -30.35 -37.50
N PRO A 119 -63.54 -30.28 -37.45
CA PRO A 119 -64.31 -30.28 -36.21
C PRO A 119 -65.05 -31.60 -35.92
N GLU A 120 -65.60 -31.65 -34.70
CA GLU A 120 -66.63 -32.57 -34.17
C GLU A 120 -66.18 -33.91 -33.55
N GLY A 121 -66.61 -34.10 -32.28
CA GLY A 121 -66.88 -35.45 -31.75
C GLY A 121 -66.47 -35.73 -30.30
N CYS A 122 -67.46 -35.64 -29.42
CA CYS A 122 -67.66 -36.48 -28.22
C CYS A 122 -66.87 -36.23 -26.92
N GLN A 123 -67.65 -36.34 -25.85
CA GLN A 123 -67.35 -36.21 -24.42
C GLN A 123 -66.28 -37.22 -23.97
N ASP A 124 -65.37 -36.81 -23.09
CA ASP A 124 -65.11 -37.54 -21.85
C ASP A 124 -64.28 -36.73 -20.83
N GLU A 125 -64.47 -37.08 -19.56
CA GLU A 125 -64.01 -36.39 -18.37
C GLU A 125 -62.50 -36.05 -18.34
N LEU A 126 -62.17 -34.81 -17.96
CA LEU A 126 -60.80 -34.37 -17.72
C LEU A 126 -60.63 -33.86 -16.28
N ALA A 127 -59.97 -34.71 -15.49
CA ALA A 127 -59.29 -34.39 -14.25
C ALA A 127 -58.54 -33.04 -14.32
N PRO A 128 -58.39 -32.30 -13.20
CA PRO A 128 -57.72 -31.00 -13.23
C PRO A 128 -56.27 -31.20 -13.66
N LYS A 129 -55.92 -30.69 -14.86
CA LYS A 129 -54.55 -30.57 -15.34
C LYS A 129 -53.76 -29.80 -14.26
N ARG A 130 -52.88 -30.50 -13.55
CA ARG A 130 -51.91 -29.90 -12.64
C ARG A 130 -51.14 -28.83 -13.42
N LYS A 131 -51.41 -27.56 -13.10
CA LYS A 131 -50.70 -26.40 -13.64
C LYS A 131 -49.22 -26.64 -13.32
N ARG A 132 -48.40 -26.78 -14.36
CA ARG A 132 -46.95 -26.95 -14.23
C ARG A 132 -46.42 -25.66 -13.61
N ASP A 133 -45.87 -25.73 -12.41
CA ASP A 133 -45.31 -24.55 -11.72
C ASP A 133 -44.26 -23.90 -12.62
N GLU A 134 -44.59 -22.73 -13.18
CA GLU A 134 -43.65 -21.94 -13.95
C GLU A 134 -42.58 -21.38 -13.00
N PRO A 135 -41.30 -21.34 -13.43
CA PRO A 135 -40.23 -20.77 -12.62
C PRO A 135 -40.52 -19.29 -12.35
N ARG A 136 -40.75 -18.95 -11.07
CA ARG A 136 -41.02 -17.57 -10.64
C ARG A 136 -39.72 -16.88 -10.26
N ILE A 137 -39.57 -15.64 -10.74
CA ILE A 137 -38.45 -14.78 -10.39
C ILE A 137 -38.96 -13.79 -9.34
N GLU A 138 -38.38 -13.85 -8.15
CA GLU A 138 -38.71 -12.97 -7.04
C GLU A 138 -37.66 -11.88 -6.94
N ILE A 139 -38.08 -10.62 -6.94
CA ILE A 139 -37.19 -9.47 -6.72
C ILE A 139 -36.98 -9.35 -5.21
N GLU A 140 -35.75 -9.58 -4.75
CA GLU A 140 -35.39 -9.44 -3.35
C GLU A 140 -35.10 -7.97 -3.01
N THR A 141 -34.33 -7.28 -3.85
CA THR A 141 -33.93 -5.89 -3.60
C THR A 141 -33.76 -5.11 -4.89
N VAL A 142 -33.92 -3.79 -4.82
CA VAL A 142 -33.58 -2.85 -5.88
C VAL A 142 -32.39 -2.02 -5.44
N LEU A 143 -31.32 -2.05 -6.22
CA LEU A 143 -30.07 -1.35 -5.96
C LEU A 143 -29.95 -0.14 -6.88
N HIS A 144 -29.61 0.99 -6.28
CA HIS A 144 -29.39 2.28 -6.96
C HIS A 144 -27.95 2.74 -6.90
N GLU A 145 -27.07 1.96 -6.27
CA GLU A 145 -25.68 2.30 -6.06
C GLU A 145 -24.79 1.11 -6.43
N THR A 146 -23.65 1.40 -7.05
CA THR A 146 -22.58 0.45 -7.30
C THR A 146 -21.30 0.98 -6.68
N LEU A 147 -20.64 0.16 -5.88
CA LEU A 147 -19.33 0.47 -5.31
C LEU A 147 -18.25 0.16 -6.34
N GLU A 148 -17.41 1.12 -6.65
CA GLU A 148 -16.23 0.96 -7.50
C GLU A 148 -14.96 0.96 -6.67
N LEU A 149 -13.96 0.19 -7.12
CA LEU A 149 -12.64 0.12 -6.51
C LEU A 149 -11.65 1.00 -7.25
N VAL A 150 -11.06 1.96 -6.54
CA VAL A 150 -10.01 2.83 -7.07
C VAL A 150 -8.72 2.57 -6.28
N PRO A 151 -7.61 2.19 -6.95
CA PRO A 151 -6.30 2.07 -6.29
C PRO A 151 -5.97 3.34 -5.52
N ALA A 152 -5.62 3.20 -4.25
CA ALA A 152 -5.39 4.34 -3.36
C ALA A 152 -4.08 4.17 -2.61
N VAL A 153 -3.44 5.30 -2.28
CA VAL A 153 -2.29 5.32 -1.39
C VAL A 153 -2.76 5.00 0.03
N ALA A 154 -2.08 4.06 0.69
CA ALA A 154 -2.35 3.68 2.08
C ALA A 154 -2.28 4.90 3.01
N ARG A 155 -3.35 5.12 3.80
CA ARG A 155 -3.41 6.23 4.75
C ARG A 155 -2.81 5.80 6.09
N LEU A 156 -1.52 6.08 6.27
CA LEU A 156 -0.74 5.64 7.42
C LEU A 156 -0.41 6.78 8.40
N GLU A 157 -1.05 7.93 8.27
CA GLU A 157 -0.85 9.09 9.17
C GLU A 157 -1.11 8.74 10.65
N LYS A 158 -2.07 7.85 10.90
CA LYS A 158 -2.37 7.36 12.25
C LYS A 158 -1.27 6.45 12.82
N LEU A 159 -0.42 5.84 11.99
CA LEU A 159 0.63 4.92 12.44
C LEU A 159 1.61 5.61 13.39
N GLU A 160 2.14 6.76 13.00
CA GLU A 160 3.04 7.56 13.84
C GLU A 160 2.35 7.96 15.15
N GLY A 161 1.07 8.35 15.07
CA GLY A 161 0.27 8.72 16.24
C GLY A 161 0.02 7.54 17.20
N LEU A 162 -0.18 6.33 16.67
CA LEU A 162 -0.40 5.12 17.46
C LEU A 162 0.88 4.67 18.15
N LEU A 163 2.00 4.64 17.42
CA LEU A 163 3.30 4.19 17.91
C LEU A 163 4.03 5.25 18.76
N ARG A 164 3.57 6.50 18.76
CA ARG A 164 4.15 7.56 19.60
C ARG A 164 4.05 7.18 21.08
N GLY A 165 5.21 7.10 21.72
CA GLY A 165 5.36 6.77 23.14
C GLY A 165 5.70 5.30 23.40
N THR A 166 5.67 4.40 22.41
CA THR A 166 6.10 3.00 22.59
C THR A 166 7.54 2.79 22.10
N GLU A 167 8.38 3.81 22.21
CA GLU A 167 9.72 3.82 21.63
C GLU A 167 10.67 2.87 22.38
N TYR A 168 11.60 2.25 21.66
CA TYR A 168 12.60 1.36 22.26
C TYR A 168 13.83 2.15 22.74
N THR A 169 14.19 2.00 24.01
CA THR A 169 15.31 2.71 24.65
C THR A 169 16.37 1.78 25.24
N GLY A 170 16.56 0.59 24.65
CA GLY A 170 17.61 -0.36 25.09
C GLY A 170 17.20 -1.31 26.22
N GLY A 171 15.90 -1.42 26.54
CA GLY A 171 15.40 -2.31 27.58
C GLY A 171 14.14 -3.09 27.18
N ASP A 172 14.13 -4.37 27.53
CA ASP A 172 13.01 -5.31 27.35
C ASP A 172 11.77 -4.90 28.15
N ALA A 173 11.98 -4.33 29.33
CA ALA A 173 10.90 -3.94 30.21
C ALA A 173 10.17 -2.72 29.62
N PRO A 174 8.83 -2.74 29.52
CA PRO A 174 8.10 -1.48 29.49
C PRO A 174 8.42 -0.80 30.83
N GLU A 175 9.34 0.16 30.84
CA GLU A 175 9.55 0.99 32.02
C GLU A 175 8.18 1.53 32.41
N SER A 176 7.70 1.05 33.55
CA SER A 176 6.41 1.42 34.12
C SER A 176 6.58 2.79 34.76
N GLY A 177 6.94 3.78 33.94
CA GLY A 177 7.03 5.18 34.30
C GLY A 177 5.63 5.76 34.40
N GLU A 178 5.36 6.42 35.52
CA GLU A 178 4.08 7.06 35.84
C GLU A 178 3.71 8.14 34.80
N GLY A 179 3.04 7.73 33.72
CA GLY A 179 2.63 8.66 32.67
C GLY A 179 2.01 7.97 31.46
N LYS A 180 0.75 7.54 31.57
CA LYS A 180 -0.17 7.17 30.45
C LYS A 180 0.52 6.69 29.15
N PHE A 181 1.34 5.65 29.22
CA PHE A 181 1.84 5.02 28.00
C PHE A 181 0.70 4.26 27.32
N LYS A 182 0.56 4.45 26.00
CA LYS A 182 -0.44 3.74 25.18
C LYS A 182 -0.14 2.25 25.24
N GLN A 183 -1.19 1.43 25.27
CA GLN A 183 -1.06 -0.03 25.27
C GLN A 183 -0.15 -0.49 24.11
N PRO A 184 0.69 -1.50 24.34
CA PRO A 184 1.62 -1.97 23.32
C PRO A 184 0.85 -2.54 22.13
N PHE A 185 1.31 -2.23 20.92
CA PHE A 185 0.64 -2.63 19.68
C PHE A 185 1.28 -3.88 19.11
N THR A 186 0.45 -4.88 18.77
CA THR A 186 0.85 -6.02 17.94
C THR A 186 0.52 -5.74 16.48
N PHE A 187 1.11 -6.50 15.57
CA PHE A 187 0.80 -6.40 14.14
C PHE A 187 -0.71 -6.57 13.85
N ASP A 188 -1.37 -7.52 14.50
CA ASP A 188 -2.81 -7.75 14.34
C ASP A 188 -3.66 -6.59 14.87
N THR A 189 -3.22 -5.95 15.94
CA THR A 189 -3.90 -4.75 16.47
C THR A 189 -3.75 -3.56 15.53
N LEU A 190 -2.61 -3.41 14.86
CA LEU A 190 -2.43 -2.37 13.83
C LEU A 190 -3.24 -2.68 12.57
N ARG A 191 -3.29 -3.95 12.14
CA ARG A 191 -4.07 -4.43 11.00
C ARG A 191 -5.54 -4.03 11.09
N SER A 192 -6.14 -4.15 12.28
CA SER A 192 -7.55 -3.80 12.48
C SER A 192 -7.84 -2.29 12.51
N ARG A 193 -6.83 -1.45 12.80
CA ARG A 193 -7.01 0.01 12.97
C ARG A 193 -6.59 0.83 11.76
N LEU A 194 -5.71 0.30 10.91
CA LEU A 194 -5.17 1.03 9.77
C LEU A 194 -5.87 0.64 8.45
N PRO A 195 -6.30 1.63 7.65
CA PRO A 195 -6.84 1.38 6.31
C PRO A 195 -5.70 1.14 5.30
N ALA A 196 -4.99 0.01 5.43
CA ALA A 196 -3.84 -0.33 4.60
C ALA A 196 -3.64 -1.85 4.46
N SER A 197 -2.89 -2.26 3.43
CA SER A 197 -2.51 -3.66 3.21
C SER A 197 -1.40 -4.14 4.11
N ASP A 198 -1.30 -5.46 4.30
CA ASP A 198 -0.27 -6.07 5.15
C ASP A 198 1.13 -5.72 4.64
N ALA A 199 1.34 -5.73 3.32
CA ALA A 199 2.61 -5.32 2.72
C ALA A 199 2.90 -3.82 2.95
N GLU A 200 1.90 -2.95 2.79
CA GLU A 200 2.06 -1.50 3.00
C GLU A 200 2.32 -1.17 4.48
N ILE A 201 1.66 -1.87 5.42
CA ILE A 201 1.92 -1.73 6.85
C ILE A 201 3.34 -2.19 7.16
N ARG A 202 3.77 -3.36 6.70
CA ARG A 202 5.16 -3.84 6.91
C ARG A 202 6.19 -2.88 6.31
N GLN A 203 5.92 -2.35 5.13
CA GLN A 203 6.80 -1.37 4.49
C GLN A 203 6.85 -0.05 5.30
N ALA A 204 5.75 0.37 5.90
CA ALA A 204 5.76 1.55 6.76
C ALA A 204 6.47 1.28 8.09
N LEU A 205 6.29 0.10 8.68
CA LEU A 205 7.03 -0.31 9.88
C LEU A 205 8.54 -0.31 9.61
N SER A 206 8.99 -0.83 8.46
CA SER A 206 10.42 -0.79 8.11
C SER A 206 10.92 0.63 7.85
N ARG A 207 10.13 1.50 7.22
CA ARG A 207 10.46 2.93 7.04
C ARG A 207 10.59 3.66 8.38
N HIS A 208 9.71 3.38 9.33
CA HIS A 208 9.78 3.93 10.69
C HIS A 208 10.76 3.19 11.60
N ARG A 209 11.49 2.20 11.07
CA ARG A 209 12.48 1.40 11.81
C ARG A 209 11.89 0.82 13.10
N VAL A 210 10.70 0.25 12.95
CA VAL A 210 9.97 -0.41 14.04
C VAL A 210 10.48 -1.84 14.18
N VAL A 211 10.93 -2.16 15.38
CA VAL A 211 11.44 -3.48 15.73
C VAL A 211 10.34 -4.23 16.49
N THR A 212 10.32 -5.55 16.33
CA THR A 212 9.41 -6.43 17.07
C THR A 212 10.15 -7.01 18.26
N THR A 213 9.66 -6.75 19.47
CA THR A 213 10.23 -7.37 20.68
C THR A 213 9.84 -8.84 20.77
N TYR A 214 10.50 -9.61 21.65
CA TYR A 214 10.21 -11.03 21.88
C TYR A 214 8.73 -11.34 22.19
N GLN A 215 8.01 -10.37 22.78
CA GLN A 215 6.59 -10.50 23.11
C GLN A 215 5.65 -10.14 21.94
N GLY A 216 6.18 -9.90 20.73
CA GLY A 216 5.41 -9.55 19.54
C GLY A 216 4.95 -8.09 19.50
N PHE A 217 5.53 -7.22 20.34
CA PHE A 217 5.18 -5.81 20.40
C PHE A 217 6.03 -4.97 19.46
N LEU A 218 5.38 -4.04 18.78
CA LEU A 218 5.99 -3.14 17.82
C LEU A 218 6.50 -1.88 18.53
N ARG A 219 7.82 -1.67 18.49
CA ARG A 219 8.47 -0.50 19.09
C ARG A 219 9.31 0.27 18.05
N PRO A 220 8.98 1.53 17.74
CA PRO A 220 9.85 2.36 16.90
C PRO A 220 11.18 2.65 17.59
N LEU A 221 12.27 2.62 16.82
CA LEU A 221 13.58 3.08 17.28
C LEU A 221 13.62 4.62 17.25
N PRO A 222 13.88 5.30 18.38
CA PRO A 222 14.02 6.75 18.40
C PRO A 222 15.11 7.23 17.43
N PRO A 223 14.91 8.36 16.72
CA PRO A 223 15.94 8.94 15.86
C PRO A 223 17.26 9.20 16.59
N ALA A 224 17.21 9.62 17.86
CA ALA A 224 18.41 9.86 18.66
C ALA A 224 19.24 8.59 18.87
N TYR A 225 18.57 7.44 19.05
CA TYR A 225 19.20 6.15 19.25
C TYR A 225 19.77 5.60 17.94
N LEU A 226 19.04 5.76 16.82
CA LEU A 226 19.56 5.44 15.48
C LEU A 226 20.84 6.22 15.14
N LEU A 227 20.96 7.47 15.59
CA LEU A 227 22.20 8.26 15.40
C LEU A 227 23.41 7.71 16.19
N GLN A 228 23.20 6.81 17.15
CA GLN A 228 24.26 6.13 17.87
C GLN A 228 24.55 4.75 17.24
N LEU A 229 23.50 4.00 16.89
CA LEU A 229 23.62 2.65 16.31
C LEU A 229 24.19 2.66 14.88
N LEU A 230 23.70 3.55 14.00
CA LEU A 230 24.12 3.55 12.59
C LEU A 230 25.62 3.85 12.43
N PRO A 231 26.22 4.84 13.13
CA PRO A 231 27.67 5.03 13.09
C PRO A 231 28.47 3.86 13.65
N ALA A 232 27.96 3.16 14.67
CA ALA A 232 28.62 1.97 15.21
C ALA A 232 28.66 0.84 14.17
N VAL A 233 27.54 0.58 13.48
CA VAL A 233 27.50 -0.36 12.35
C VAL A 233 28.50 0.06 11.26
N LEU A 234 28.50 1.34 10.85
CA LEU A 234 29.45 1.82 9.84
C LEU A 234 30.91 1.68 10.27
N SER A 235 31.22 1.79 11.57
CA SER A 235 32.58 1.63 12.09
C SER A 235 33.07 0.18 12.08
N ALA A 236 32.15 -0.78 12.19
CA ALA A 236 32.43 -2.21 12.11
C ALA A 236 32.55 -2.71 10.66
N LEU A 237 32.01 -1.97 9.68
CA LEU A 237 32.08 -2.35 8.27
C LEU A 237 33.50 -2.15 7.70
N PRO A 238 34.03 -3.16 6.97
CA PRO A 238 35.30 -2.99 6.28
C PRO A 238 35.17 -1.98 5.14
N LEU A 239 36.13 -1.06 5.06
CA LEU A 239 36.12 -0.01 4.03
C LEU A 239 36.38 -0.62 2.64
N PRO A 240 35.47 -0.44 1.67
CA PRO A 240 35.69 -0.90 0.31
C PRO A 240 36.92 -0.23 -0.30
N ALA A 241 37.70 -0.98 -1.09
CA ALA A 241 38.93 -0.49 -1.71
C ALA A 241 38.75 0.80 -2.54
N ARG A 242 37.54 1.03 -3.07
CA ARG A 242 37.16 2.26 -3.80
C ARG A 242 37.18 3.52 -2.94
N LEU A 243 36.92 3.38 -1.64
CA LEU A 243 36.91 4.47 -0.67
C LEU A 243 38.25 4.58 0.08
N ALA A 244 38.92 3.44 0.30
CA ALA A 244 40.23 3.39 0.97
C ALA A 244 41.37 4.02 0.13
N HIS A 245 41.28 4.00 -1.20
CA HIS A 245 42.29 4.58 -2.09
C HIS A 245 41.67 5.44 -3.21
N PRO A 246 41.31 6.71 -2.93
CA PRO A 246 40.76 7.61 -3.93
C PRO A 246 41.74 7.90 -5.10
N GLU A 247 43.06 7.77 -4.89
CA GLU A 247 44.10 8.06 -5.91
C GLU A 247 44.45 6.90 -6.85
N ARG A 248 43.99 5.67 -6.61
CA ARG A 248 44.26 4.51 -7.51
C ARG A 248 43.20 4.30 -8.58
N GLN A 249 42.47 5.34 -8.98
CA GLN A 249 41.77 5.32 -10.25
C GLN A 249 42.81 5.33 -11.37
N GLN A 250 43.28 4.14 -11.76
CA GLN A 250 44.11 3.97 -12.95
C GLN A 250 43.38 4.58 -14.16
N PRO A 251 44.06 5.35 -15.03
CA PRO A 251 43.46 5.80 -16.26
C PRO A 251 43.23 4.57 -17.15
N LEU A 252 41.97 4.17 -17.27
CA LEU A 252 41.54 3.31 -18.37
C LEU A 252 41.82 4.07 -19.66
N LYS A 253 42.89 3.68 -20.34
CA LYS A 253 43.29 4.16 -21.66
C LYS A 253 42.27 3.65 -22.67
N GLY A 254 41.15 4.35 -22.78
CA GLY A 254 40.08 4.06 -23.73
C GLY A 254 39.29 5.33 -23.99
N LYS A 255 39.55 5.97 -25.13
CA LYS A 255 38.71 7.06 -25.65
C LYS A 255 37.27 6.55 -25.72
N ASN A 256 36.38 7.07 -24.86
CA ASN A 256 35.00 7.41 -25.20
C ASN A 256 34.33 8.15 -24.03
N LYS A 257 33.83 9.35 -24.36
CA LYS A 257 32.71 10.10 -23.78
C LYS A 257 32.58 10.14 -22.24
N ALA A 258 32.73 11.36 -21.71
CA ALA A 258 32.36 11.75 -20.36
C ALA A 258 30.95 11.30 -20.00
N SER A 259 30.85 10.29 -19.12
CA SER A 259 29.70 10.06 -18.25
C SER A 259 30.17 10.34 -16.83
N SER A 260 29.51 11.29 -16.19
CA SER A 260 29.55 11.59 -14.75
C SER A 260 29.69 10.33 -13.88
N PRO A 261 30.41 10.38 -12.74
CA PRO A 261 30.50 9.25 -11.82
C PRO A 261 29.14 9.03 -11.15
N GLN A 262 28.27 8.23 -11.76
CA GLN A 262 27.06 7.76 -11.09
C GLN A 262 27.47 6.71 -10.05
N VAL A 263 27.52 7.13 -8.78
CA VAL A 263 27.48 6.22 -7.63
C VAL A 263 26.02 5.74 -7.49
N SER A 264 25.56 4.91 -8.42
CA SER A 264 24.16 4.46 -8.50
C SER A 264 24.05 2.93 -8.47
N GLY A 265 24.82 2.28 -7.61
CA GLY A 265 24.71 0.85 -7.36
C GLY A 265 24.98 0.56 -5.88
N PRO A 266 24.32 -0.45 -5.28
CA PRO A 266 24.47 -0.78 -3.86
C PRO A 266 25.95 -1.09 -3.55
N LEU A 267 26.45 -0.55 -2.45
CA LEU A 267 27.81 -0.82 -1.98
C LEU A 267 27.73 -1.96 -0.99
N ARG A 268 27.65 -3.17 -1.54
CA ARG A 268 27.59 -4.41 -0.77
C ARG A 268 28.92 -4.69 -0.11
N VAL A 269 28.88 -4.92 1.20
CA VAL A 269 30.03 -5.16 2.06
C VAL A 269 29.72 -6.36 2.95
N ASP A 270 30.61 -7.34 2.90
CA ASP A 270 30.53 -8.49 3.80
C ASP A 270 31.17 -8.14 5.14
N ALA A 271 30.45 -8.38 6.23
CA ALA A 271 30.95 -8.23 7.59
C ALA A 271 30.61 -9.47 8.43
N ASP A 272 31.48 -9.80 9.39
CA ASP A 272 31.25 -10.90 10.33
C ASP A 272 30.17 -10.50 11.35
N GLU A 273 29.22 -11.41 11.64
CA GLU A 273 28.11 -11.11 12.56
C GLU A 273 28.59 -10.73 13.96
N GLN A 274 29.62 -11.40 14.47
CA GLN A 274 30.13 -11.12 15.83
C GLN A 274 30.67 -9.70 15.95
N ASP A 275 31.43 -9.22 14.96
CA ASP A 275 32.00 -7.87 14.99
C ASP A 275 30.90 -6.79 14.94
N LEU A 276 29.81 -7.07 14.22
CA LEU A 276 28.64 -6.19 14.15
C LEU A 276 27.85 -6.17 15.46
N LEU A 277 27.63 -7.33 16.08
CA LEU A 277 26.95 -7.43 17.37
C LEU A 277 27.79 -6.79 18.47
N ASP A 278 29.10 -7.05 18.53
CA ASP A 278 30.02 -6.43 19.50
C ASP A 278 30.01 -4.89 19.37
N ALA A 279 29.95 -4.36 18.15
CA ALA A 279 29.87 -2.91 17.92
C ALA A 279 28.52 -2.31 18.34
N LEU A 280 27.43 -3.06 18.19
CA LEU A 280 26.09 -2.64 18.63
C LEU A 280 25.92 -2.74 20.16
N ASP A 281 26.49 -3.78 20.77
CA ASP A 281 26.53 -3.97 22.22
C ASP A 281 27.33 -2.86 22.91
N ALA A 282 28.40 -2.38 22.28
CA ALA A 282 29.16 -1.22 22.78
C ALA A 282 28.33 0.08 22.88
N VAL A 283 27.18 0.13 22.21
CA VAL A 283 26.24 1.26 22.23
C VAL A 283 24.97 0.93 23.01
N GLU A 284 24.97 -0.19 23.77
CA GLU A 284 23.83 -0.65 24.55
C GLU A 284 22.59 -0.85 23.66
N CYS A 285 22.73 -1.58 22.54
CA CYS A 285 21.60 -1.96 21.66
C CYS A 285 20.50 -2.77 22.40
N GLY A 286 20.76 -3.17 23.64
CA GLY A 286 19.86 -3.90 24.55
C GLY A 286 19.88 -5.39 24.26
N ASP A 287 19.41 -5.79 23.07
CA ASP A 287 19.21 -7.20 22.71
C ASP A 287 19.78 -7.57 21.33
N GLU A 288 20.43 -8.74 21.24
CA GLU A 288 20.97 -9.26 19.98
C GLU A 288 19.89 -9.49 18.91
N GLU A 289 18.65 -9.79 19.29
CA GLU A 289 17.54 -9.96 18.35
C GLU A 289 17.16 -8.65 17.66
N ILE A 290 17.21 -7.54 18.40
CA ILE A 290 16.94 -6.20 17.91
C ILE A 290 18.08 -5.73 17.02
N ALA A 291 19.32 -6.02 17.41
CA ALA A 291 20.49 -5.82 16.58
C ALA A 291 20.37 -6.56 15.23
N ARG A 292 19.96 -7.84 15.23
CA ARG A 292 19.74 -8.61 13.99
C ARG A 292 18.61 -8.03 13.14
N GLN A 293 17.48 -7.66 13.73
CA GLN A 293 16.38 -7.01 13.01
C GLN A 293 16.82 -5.67 12.40
N LEU A 294 17.66 -4.90 13.09
CA LEU A 294 18.24 -3.67 12.55
C LEU A 294 19.08 -3.96 11.29
N LEU A 295 19.94 -4.99 11.34
CA LEU A 295 20.80 -5.39 10.23
C LEU A 295 20.00 -5.94 9.04
N GLU A 296 18.91 -6.66 9.29
CA GLU A 296 18.00 -7.18 8.26
C GLU A 296 17.38 -6.07 7.40
N PHE A 297 17.21 -4.87 7.94
CA PHE A 297 16.74 -3.75 7.13
C PHE A 297 17.75 -3.25 6.10
N PHE A 298 19.03 -3.59 6.25
CA PHE A 298 20.13 -3.08 5.42
C PHE A 298 20.81 -4.15 4.58
N GLY A 299 20.48 -5.42 4.78
CA GLY A 299 21.11 -6.50 4.05
C GLY A 299 20.56 -7.87 4.40
N THR A 300 21.26 -8.88 3.90
CA THR A 300 20.87 -10.28 4.05
C THR A 300 21.92 -11.05 4.82
N ARG A 301 21.46 -11.92 5.72
CA ARG A 301 22.32 -12.85 6.45
C ARG A 301 22.66 -14.06 5.58
N ASP A 302 23.93 -14.40 5.51
CA ASP A 302 24.42 -15.64 4.90
C ASP A 302 24.92 -16.59 6.00
N GLU A 303 24.21 -17.70 6.16
CA GLU A 303 24.52 -18.76 7.14
C GLU A 303 25.25 -19.95 6.50
N SER A 304 25.68 -19.85 5.24
CA SER A 304 26.28 -20.96 4.49
C SER A 304 27.67 -21.39 5.00
N GLY A 305 28.27 -20.63 5.92
CA GLY A 305 29.64 -20.83 6.40
C GLY A 305 29.75 -21.22 7.88
N LYS A 306 30.99 -21.51 8.33
CA LYS A 306 31.32 -21.81 9.73
C LYS A 306 31.14 -20.59 10.67
N ARG A 307 31.06 -19.39 10.10
CA ARG A 307 30.73 -18.12 10.77
C ARG A 307 29.65 -17.44 9.93
N SER A 308 28.62 -16.95 10.59
CA SER A 308 27.56 -16.17 9.96
C SER A 308 28.11 -14.84 9.49
N LYS A 309 27.81 -14.48 8.25
CA LYS A 309 28.22 -13.23 7.63
C LYS A 309 27.00 -12.43 7.19
N TRP A 310 27.14 -11.13 7.14
CA TRP A 310 26.13 -10.21 6.66
C TRP A 310 26.61 -9.52 5.39
N ASP A 311 25.82 -9.62 4.32
CA ASP A 311 25.97 -8.79 3.11
C ASP A 311 25.11 -7.54 3.29
N LEU A 312 25.76 -6.43 3.70
CA LEU A 312 25.10 -5.16 4.01
C LEU A 312 25.32 -4.13 2.89
N ASP A 313 24.27 -3.37 2.55
CA ASP A 313 24.41 -2.21 1.67
C ASP A 313 24.85 -0.98 2.48
N ALA A 314 26.15 -0.69 2.46
CA ALA A 314 26.71 0.46 3.15
C ALA A 314 26.11 1.79 2.66
N LEU A 315 25.67 1.89 1.39
CA LEU A 315 24.98 3.10 0.92
C LEU A 315 23.64 3.29 1.59
N ALA A 316 22.90 2.21 1.81
CA ALA A 316 21.61 2.26 2.49
C ALA A 316 21.79 2.73 3.95
N VAL A 317 22.82 2.24 4.64
CA VAL A 317 23.14 2.68 6.01
C VAL A 317 23.52 4.16 6.06
N VAL A 318 24.40 4.61 5.16
CA VAL A 318 24.80 6.03 5.05
C VAL A 318 23.62 6.92 4.69
N LYS A 319 22.74 6.46 3.80
CA LYS A 319 21.52 7.16 3.41
C LYS A 319 20.58 7.32 4.61
N GLU A 320 20.33 6.27 5.36
CA GLU A 320 19.49 6.35 6.56
C GLU A 320 20.08 7.26 7.63
N LEU A 321 21.40 7.22 7.85
CA LEU A 321 22.07 8.17 8.74
C LEU A 321 21.80 9.62 8.32
N GLY A 322 21.83 9.90 7.01
CA GLY A 322 21.49 11.21 6.46
C GLY A 322 20.02 11.58 6.67
N ILE A 323 19.09 10.63 6.50
CA ILE A 323 17.65 10.84 6.72
C ILE A 323 17.38 11.16 8.19
N VAL A 324 17.90 10.35 9.12
CA VAL A 324 17.71 10.53 10.56
C VAL A 324 18.28 11.87 11.03
N LEU A 325 19.47 12.24 10.53
CA LEU A 325 20.09 13.52 10.84
C LEU A 325 19.28 14.71 10.31
N LEU A 326 18.75 14.59 9.09
CA LEU A 326 17.93 15.62 8.46
C LEU A 326 16.58 15.76 9.20
N ALA A 327 15.99 14.65 9.61
CA ALA A 327 14.76 14.62 10.40
C ALA A 327 14.95 15.20 11.81
N GLN A 328 16.11 14.99 12.46
CA GLN A 328 16.46 15.63 13.75
C GLN A 328 16.45 17.15 13.64
N GLY A 329 16.82 17.67 12.47
CA GLY A 329 16.75 19.07 12.11
C GLY A 329 15.35 19.67 12.02
N GLY A 330 14.33 18.82 12.06
CA GLY A 330 12.95 19.17 11.87
C GLY A 330 12.61 19.48 10.41
N PHE A 331 11.44 20.09 10.22
CA PHE A 331 10.89 20.41 8.91
C PHE A 331 11.18 21.84 8.47
N GLY A 332 12.00 22.56 9.25
CA GLY A 332 12.47 23.90 8.94
C GLY A 332 13.62 23.87 7.93
N GLN A 333 14.00 25.06 7.48
CA GLN A 333 15.20 25.21 6.67
C GLN A 333 16.44 25.11 7.55
N GLN A 334 17.44 24.38 7.07
CA GLN A 334 18.71 24.20 7.76
C GLN A 334 19.87 24.56 6.83
N PRO A 335 20.99 25.07 7.35
CA PRO A 335 22.16 25.35 6.52
C PRO A 335 22.78 24.05 6.01
N ALA A 336 22.98 23.94 4.69
CA ALA A 336 23.42 22.70 4.05
C ALA A 336 24.86 22.31 4.41
N GLY A 337 25.77 23.29 4.57
CA GLY A 337 27.17 23.04 4.93
C GLY A 337 27.34 22.31 6.27
N PRO A 338 26.87 22.90 7.39
CA PRO A 338 26.94 22.27 8.71
C PRO A 338 26.25 20.89 8.77
N PHE A 339 25.16 20.73 8.02
CA PHE A 339 24.51 19.43 7.88
C PHE A 339 25.43 18.39 7.22
N LEU A 340 26.03 18.72 6.09
CA LEU A 340 26.95 17.82 5.37
C LEU A 340 28.19 17.49 6.19
N ASP A 341 28.74 18.45 6.93
CA ASP A 341 29.91 18.25 7.77
C ASP A 341 29.60 17.28 8.92
N LYS A 342 28.45 17.47 9.58
CA LYS A 342 27.98 16.54 10.63
C LYS A 342 27.70 15.14 10.07
N TRP A 343 27.08 15.05 8.89
CA TRP A 343 26.81 13.75 8.25
C TRP A 343 28.11 13.01 7.91
N LYS A 344 29.09 13.70 7.31
CA LYS A 344 30.41 13.13 6.98
C LYS A 344 31.17 12.70 8.23
N SER A 345 31.12 13.50 9.30
CA SER A 345 31.76 13.16 10.57
C SER A 345 31.20 11.87 11.17
N LEU A 346 29.87 11.67 11.09
CA LEU A 346 29.21 10.47 11.62
C LEU A 346 29.40 9.24 10.72
N ALA A 347 29.55 9.43 9.41
CA ALA A 347 29.79 8.34 8.46
C ALA A 347 31.24 7.82 8.48
N GLY A 348 32.17 8.53 9.14
CA GLY A 348 33.56 8.11 9.29
C GLY A 348 34.24 7.85 7.95
N GLY A 349 34.76 6.63 7.75
CA GLY A 349 35.45 6.24 6.51
C GLY A 349 34.57 6.23 5.25
N PHE A 350 33.24 6.31 5.39
CA PHE A 350 32.29 6.43 4.29
C PHE A 350 31.96 7.88 3.90
N ALA A 351 32.61 8.88 4.51
CA ALA A 351 32.41 10.31 4.22
C ALA A 351 32.43 10.71 2.72
N PRO A 352 33.24 10.10 1.82
CA PRO A 352 33.23 10.45 0.39
C PRO A 352 31.89 10.15 -0.31
N VAL A 353 31.06 9.28 0.28
CA VAL A 353 29.77 8.88 -0.28
C VAL A 353 28.61 9.75 0.22
N CYS A 354 28.83 10.55 1.27
CA CYS A 354 27.82 11.44 1.83
C CYS A 354 27.54 12.62 0.88
N GLU A 355 26.64 12.40 -0.08
CA GLU A 355 26.16 13.40 -1.03
C GLU A 355 24.65 13.60 -0.92
N LEU A 356 24.19 14.84 -1.17
CA LEU A 356 22.75 15.15 -1.25
C LEU A 356 22.01 14.30 -2.30
N SER A 357 22.74 13.82 -3.31
CA SER A 357 22.27 12.86 -4.31
C SER A 357 21.63 11.60 -3.70
N LEU A 358 22.10 11.13 -2.54
CA LEU A 358 21.54 9.96 -1.86
C LEU A 358 20.19 10.24 -1.18
N LEU A 359 19.92 11.51 -0.83
CA LEU A 359 18.71 11.95 -0.15
C LEU A 359 17.65 12.49 -1.12
N VAL A 360 17.87 12.33 -2.42
CA VAL A 360 16.97 12.80 -3.48
C VAL A 360 15.56 12.22 -3.28
N GLY A 361 14.54 13.09 -3.35
CA GLY A 361 13.14 12.74 -3.09
C GLY A 361 12.72 12.79 -1.62
N LEU A 362 13.63 13.12 -0.69
CA LEU A 362 13.35 13.30 0.75
C LEU A 362 13.71 14.69 1.28
N HIS A 363 14.33 15.53 0.46
CA HIS A 363 14.76 16.88 0.85
C HIS A 363 14.44 17.90 -0.23
N LEU A 364 14.31 19.16 0.19
CA LEU A 364 14.34 20.32 -0.67
C LEU A 364 15.66 21.05 -0.52
N PHE A 365 16.35 21.27 -1.63
CA PHE A 365 17.58 22.03 -1.69
C PHE A 365 17.32 23.40 -2.32
N ARG A 366 17.69 24.47 -1.63
CA ARG A 366 17.64 25.83 -2.18
C ARG A 366 19.06 26.36 -2.37
N PRO A 367 19.51 26.57 -3.61
CA PRO A 367 20.83 27.12 -3.88
C PRO A 367 20.86 28.64 -3.70
N ALA A 368 21.79 29.14 -2.88
CA ALA A 368 22.21 30.54 -2.71
C ALA A 368 21.12 31.60 -2.35
N PRO A 369 21.46 32.70 -1.63
CA PRO A 369 22.80 33.09 -1.14
C PRO A 369 23.30 32.28 0.07
N ILE A 370 22.41 31.63 0.82
CA ILE A 370 22.76 30.61 1.81
C ILE A 370 22.14 29.31 1.34
N SER A 371 22.96 28.30 1.03
CA SER A 371 22.45 26.99 0.66
C SER A 371 21.72 26.37 1.84
N SER A 372 20.43 26.10 1.67
CA SER A 372 19.60 25.49 2.70
C SER A 372 19.07 24.14 2.24
N VAL A 373 19.01 23.19 3.17
CA VAL A 373 18.35 21.90 3.03
C VAL A 373 17.14 21.85 3.96
N GLN A 374 16.04 21.26 3.52
CA GLN A 374 14.83 21.09 4.31
C GLN A 374 14.34 19.66 4.17
N TYR A 375 14.00 19.02 5.29
CA TYR A 375 13.41 17.68 5.27
C TYR A 375 11.98 17.73 4.72
N LEU A 376 11.70 16.94 3.69
CA LEU A 376 10.36 16.78 3.13
C LEU A 376 10.16 15.34 2.66
N PRO A 377 9.68 14.43 3.52
CA PRO A 377 9.32 13.09 3.08
C PRO A 377 7.95 13.09 2.35
N PRO A 378 7.75 12.27 1.30
CA PRO A 378 6.45 12.15 0.62
C PRO A 378 5.30 11.75 1.54
N SER A 379 5.57 11.04 2.64
CA SER A 379 4.58 10.66 3.65
C SER A 379 3.94 11.85 4.38
N ARG A 380 4.59 13.02 4.36
CA ARG A 380 4.05 14.25 4.96
C ARG A 380 3.08 14.98 4.03
N LEU A 381 3.12 14.69 2.74
CA LEU A 381 2.30 15.35 1.74
C LEU A 381 0.91 14.72 1.68
N ALA A 382 -0.11 15.54 1.47
CA ALA A 382 -1.49 15.06 1.40
C ALA A 382 -1.65 13.90 0.39
N PRO A 383 -2.39 12.81 0.70
CA PRO A 383 -2.61 11.72 -0.26
C PRO A 383 -3.55 12.11 -1.41
N ASP A 384 -4.28 13.22 -1.27
CA ASP A 384 -5.09 13.79 -2.33
C ASP A 384 -4.21 14.54 -3.35
N PRO A 385 -4.28 14.21 -4.65
CA PRO A 385 -3.44 14.86 -5.66
C PRO A 385 -3.57 16.37 -5.70
N ALA A 386 -4.80 16.92 -5.62
CA ALA A 386 -4.99 18.37 -5.70
C ALA A 386 -4.34 19.06 -4.50
N THR A 387 -4.64 18.61 -3.29
CA THR A 387 -4.06 19.18 -2.07
C THR A 387 -2.53 19.04 -2.06
N ARG A 388 -1.98 17.92 -2.54
CA ARG A 388 -0.53 17.75 -2.65
C ARG A 388 0.13 18.73 -3.61
N PHE A 389 -0.45 18.93 -4.79
CA PHE A 389 0.10 19.86 -5.77
C PHE A 389 0.07 21.30 -5.25
N SER A 390 -0.98 21.72 -4.53
CA SER A 390 -1.02 23.05 -3.92
C SER A 390 0.03 23.20 -2.82
N GLU A 391 0.22 22.20 -1.96
CA GLU A 391 1.27 22.17 -0.93
C GLU A 391 2.68 22.30 -1.55
N LEU A 392 2.98 21.52 -2.58
CA LEU A 392 4.27 21.58 -3.28
C LEU A 392 4.51 22.95 -3.92
N PHE A 393 3.51 23.54 -4.56
CA PHE A 393 3.64 24.88 -5.17
C PHE A 393 3.69 26.01 -4.13
N ALA A 394 3.12 25.82 -2.94
CA ALA A 394 3.28 26.74 -1.82
C ALA A 394 4.70 26.71 -1.25
N LEU A 395 5.34 25.53 -1.20
CA LEU A 395 6.73 25.38 -0.75
C LEU A 395 7.74 25.97 -1.74
N GLN A 396 7.49 25.76 -3.04
CA GLN A 396 8.32 26.28 -4.11
C GLN A 396 7.43 26.56 -5.36
N PRO A 397 7.38 27.81 -5.86
CA PRO A 397 6.46 28.15 -6.95
C PRO A 397 6.87 27.55 -8.31
N ARG A 398 8.15 27.21 -8.45
CA ARG A 398 8.76 26.75 -9.70
C ARG A 398 9.67 25.56 -9.43
N TRP A 399 9.31 24.40 -9.97
CA TRP A 399 10.02 23.15 -9.76
C TRP A 399 10.73 22.66 -11.02
N LEU A 400 11.79 21.87 -10.84
CA LEU A 400 12.34 21.05 -11.91
C LEU A 400 11.50 19.78 -12.09
N GLU A 401 11.30 19.37 -13.34
CA GLU A 401 10.53 18.15 -13.68
C GLU A 401 11.06 16.91 -12.94
N GLY A 402 12.39 16.73 -12.89
CA GLY A 402 13.01 15.57 -12.23
C GLY A 402 12.96 15.60 -10.70
N GLU A 403 12.79 16.77 -10.08
CA GLU A 403 12.69 16.88 -8.63
C GLU A 403 11.26 16.65 -8.16
N MET A 404 10.31 17.34 -8.79
CA MET A 404 8.90 17.26 -8.39
C MET A 404 8.28 15.90 -8.69
N SER A 405 8.76 15.19 -9.72
CA SER A 405 8.30 13.82 -10.01
C SER A 405 8.48 12.89 -8.81
N LEU A 406 9.55 13.04 -8.04
CA LEU A 406 9.87 12.16 -6.91
C LEU A 406 8.87 12.27 -5.76
N PHE A 407 8.17 13.40 -5.65
CA PHE A 407 7.14 13.66 -4.63
C PHE A 407 5.71 13.28 -5.09
N VAL A 408 5.57 12.90 -6.35
CA VAL A 408 4.28 12.59 -6.99
C VAL A 408 4.22 11.14 -7.47
N ASP A 409 5.37 10.47 -7.63
CA ASP A 409 5.45 9.08 -8.11
C ASP A 409 4.64 8.11 -7.25
N ASP A 410 4.62 8.32 -5.93
CA ASP A 410 3.86 7.53 -4.97
C ASP A 410 2.34 7.62 -5.16
N LEU A 411 1.79 8.78 -5.58
CA LEU A 411 0.37 8.93 -5.91
C LEU A 411 -0.09 8.03 -7.06
N THR A 412 0.86 7.56 -7.87
CA THR A 412 0.58 6.77 -9.08
C THR A 412 1.13 5.35 -9.00
N GLY A 413 1.71 4.96 -7.87
CA GLY A 413 2.42 3.68 -7.75
C GLY A 413 3.59 3.55 -8.73
N GLY A 414 4.19 4.66 -9.13
CA GLY A 414 5.28 4.70 -10.13
C GLY A 414 4.83 4.63 -11.60
N ASP A 415 3.52 4.63 -11.89
CA ASP A 415 3.01 4.60 -13.26
C ASP A 415 3.25 5.92 -13.98
N LYS A 416 4.31 5.97 -14.80
CA LYS A 416 4.68 7.15 -15.60
C LYS A 416 3.51 7.75 -16.39
N LYS A 417 2.67 6.93 -17.01
CA LYS A 417 1.51 7.40 -17.81
C LYS A 417 0.46 8.10 -16.93
N LYS A 418 0.14 7.52 -15.77
CA LYS A 418 -0.84 8.10 -14.83
C LYS A 418 -0.30 9.39 -14.23
N ARG A 419 1.00 9.41 -13.93
CA ARG A 419 1.70 10.61 -13.47
C ARG A 419 1.65 11.72 -14.50
N ASP A 420 1.98 11.44 -15.75
CA ASP A 420 1.95 12.45 -16.81
C ASP A 420 0.53 13.01 -17.02
N ALA A 421 -0.51 12.17 -16.84
CA ALA A 421 -1.91 12.62 -16.87
C ALA A 421 -2.28 13.53 -15.68
N LEU A 422 -1.83 13.19 -14.46
CA LEU A 422 -2.01 14.05 -13.28
C LEU A 422 -1.28 15.39 -13.44
N VAL A 423 -0.02 15.35 -13.87
CA VAL A 423 0.80 16.54 -14.11
C VAL A 423 0.13 17.44 -15.14
N LEU A 424 -0.41 16.90 -16.23
CA LEU A 424 -1.13 17.69 -17.24
C LEU A 424 -2.33 18.46 -16.65
N LYS A 425 -2.99 17.89 -15.62
CA LYS A 425 -4.16 18.49 -14.96
C LYS A 425 -3.76 19.66 -14.06
N PHE A 426 -2.72 19.50 -13.24
CA PHE A 426 -2.38 20.46 -12.17
C PHE A 426 -1.19 21.38 -12.49
N VAL A 427 -0.38 21.04 -13.49
CA VAL A 427 0.91 21.68 -13.77
C VAL A 427 0.93 22.28 -15.17
N ARG A 428 1.54 23.47 -15.28
CA ARG A 428 1.96 24.07 -16.54
C ARG A 428 3.46 23.81 -16.74
N LYS A 429 3.82 23.18 -17.87
CA LYS A 429 5.23 22.96 -18.26
C LYS A 429 5.79 24.21 -18.94
N VAL A 430 6.90 24.72 -18.44
CA VAL A 430 7.64 25.87 -18.99
C VAL A 430 9.04 25.39 -19.38
N LYS A 431 9.36 25.44 -20.67
CA LYS A 431 10.68 25.05 -21.18
C LYS A 431 11.59 26.27 -21.25
N GLU A 432 12.74 26.24 -20.58
CA GLU A 432 13.75 27.29 -20.63
C GLU A 432 15.14 26.67 -20.80
N ARG A 433 15.85 27.04 -21.88
CA ARG A 433 17.26 26.66 -22.14
C ARG A 433 17.58 25.18 -21.84
N GLU A 434 16.76 24.27 -22.39
CA GLU A 434 16.80 22.79 -22.23
C GLU A 434 16.27 22.20 -20.91
N VAL A 435 15.90 23.03 -19.94
CA VAL A 435 15.34 22.57 -18.67
C VAL A 435 13.82 22.76 -18.67
N VAL A 436 13.10 21.71 -18.24
CA VAL A 436 11.65 21.75 -18.11
C VAL A 436 11.30 22.08 -16.66
N TYR A 437 10.62 23.21 -16.50
CA TYR A 437 10.09 23.66 -15.22
C TYR A 437 8.60 23.41 -15.12
N TRP A 438 8.16 23.10 -13.92
CA TRP A 438 6.78 22.87 -13.55
C TRP A 438 6.30 24.03 -12.67
N THR A 439 5.21 24.67 -13.08
CA THR A 439 4.56 25.77 -12.36
C THR A 439 3.08 25.46 -12.15
N ALA A 440 2.46 25.98 -11.10
CA ALA A 440 1.04 25.78 -10.85
C ALA A 440 0.19 26.24 -12.05
N ARG A 441 -0.81 25.44 -12.40
CA ARG A 441 -1.89 25.90 -13.29
C ARG A 441 -2.86 26.71 -12.42
N ASN A 442 -3.33 27.88 -12.89
CA ASN A 442 -4.24 28.78 -12.16
C ASN A 442 -5.66 28.21 -11.92
N LEU A 443 -5.81 26.89 -11.78
CA LEU A 443 -7.09 26.21 -11.57
C LEU A 443 -7.52 26.17 -10.10
N TRP A 444 -6.81 26.87 -9.20
CA TRP A 444 -7.20 27.04 -7.80
C TRP A 444 -8.13 28.26 -7.70
N GLY A 445 -9.32 28.14 -8.29
CA GLY A 445 -10.39 29.14 -8.26
C GLY A 445 -11.70 28.46 -7.92
#